data_AF-A0A7L2SN79-F1
#
_entry.id   AF-A0A7L2SN79-F1
#
_cell.length_a   1.000
_cell.length_b   1.000
_cell.length_c   1.000
_cell.angle_alpha   90.00
_cell.angle_beta   90.00
_cell.angle_gamma   90.00
#
_symmetry.space_group_name_H-M   'P 1'
#
loop_
_entity.id
_entity.type
_entity.pdbx_description
1 polymer ?
#
loop_
_entity_poly.entity_id
_entity_poly.type
_entity_poly.pdbx_seq_one_letter_code
_entity_poly.pdbx_strand_id
1 'polypeptide(L)'
;LESETLLLTYLRVKAEKNVAKMEEKAEKNLLMLCEEEQRQQEKLWELKREILLQEREQKLNETLDKQIEVLSPLVAVCEQFKEQYKSFAASLDATRHELPIKNIHVEGDKQAYLDELGKQLTITQELLSEVMPNHSEDGAKALSALKELKEVSQQLNQGLQRCFTDVQNLSFQASKEVSLHNQYVCEENHGVDVVKRWYFN
;
A
#
# COMPACT_ATOMS: atom_id res chain seq x y z
N LEU A 1 -6.84 -10.46 80.78
CA LEU A 1 -7.33 -9.40 79.87
C LEU A 1 -6.18 -8.76 79.08
N GLU A 2 -5.32 -7.90 79.64
CA GLU A 2 -4.27 -7.21 78.86
C GLU A 2 -3.27 -8.15 78.13
N SER A 3 -2.84 -9.23 78.79
CA SER A 3 -1.94 -10.24 78.19
C SER A 3 -2.56 -11.01 77.01
N GLU A 4 -3.86 -11.27 77.04
CA GLU A 4 -4.57 -12.00 75.98
C GLU A 4 -4.82 -11.08 74.78
N THR A 5 -5.18 -9.82 75.05
CA THR A 5 -5.33 -8.80 74.01
C THR A 5 -4.02 -8.56 73.27
N LEU A 6 -2.88 -8.49 73.98
CA LEU A 6 -1.57 -8.32 73.36
C LEU A 6 -1.22 -9.49 72.42
N LEU A 7 -1.47 -10.73 72.85
CA LEU A 7 -1.20 -11.93 72.06
C LEU A 7 -2.07 -12.00 70.80
N LEU A 8 -3.37 -11.70 70.93
CA LEU A 8 -4.29 -11.69 69.79
C LEU A 8 -3.94 -10.60 68.78
N THR A 9 -3.55 -9.41 69.23
CA THR A 9 -3.07 -8.33 68.37
C THR A 9 -1.78 -8.72 67.65
N TYR A 10 -0.83 -9.33 68.35
CA TYR A 10 0.40 -9.83 67.73
C TYR A 10 0.12 -10.90 66.65
N LEU A 11 -0.76 -11.86 66.93
CA LEU A 11 -1.16 -12.88 65.96
C LEU A 11 -1.84 -12.28 64.72
N ARG A 12 -2.71 -11.27 64.91
CA ARG A 12 -3.34 -10.54 63.82
C ARG A 12 -2.31 -9.84 62.93
N VAL A 13 -1.42 -9.03 63.52
CA VAL A 13 -0.37 -8.32 62.77
C VAL A 13 0.56 -9.30 62.05
N LYS A 14 0.87 -10.45 62.67
CA LYS A 14 1.68 -11.50 62.03
C LYS A 14 0.95 -12.15 60.84
N ALA A 15 -0.35 -12.39 60.96
CA ALA A 15 -1.16 -12.92 59.87
C ALA A 15 -1.26 -11.93 58.71
N GLU A 16 -1.57 -10.66 58.99
CA GLU A 16 -1.61 -9.57 58.01
C GLU A 16 -0.28 -9.42 57.27
N LYS A 17 0.85 -9.44 58.00
CA LYS A 17 2.18 -9.38 57.39
C LYS A 17 2.47 -10.58 56.46
N ASN A 18 2.00 -11.77 56.83
CA ASN A 18 2.20 -12.96 55.99
C ASN A 18 1.31 -12.92 54.74
N VAL A 19 0.07 -12.44 54.88
CA VAL A 19 -0.85 -12.24 53.75
C VAL A 19 -0.26 -11.21 52.79
N ALA A 20 0.17 -10.04 53.28
CA ALA A 20 0.78 -9.00 52.44
C ALA A 20 2.00 -9.51 51.66
N LYS A 21 2.85 -10.36 52.27
CA LYS A 21 3.98 -10.99 51.57
C LYS A 21 3.54 -11.97 50.48
N MET A 22 2.46 -12.71 50.71
CA MET A 22 1.91 -13.62 49.69
C MET A 22 1.27 -12.84 48.55
N GLU A 23 0.55 -11.77 48.86
CA GLU A 23 -0.05 -10.85 47.88
C GLU A 23 1.04 -10.19 47.02
N GLU A 24 2.09 -9.62 47.63
CA GLU A 24 3.20 -9.03 46.88
C GLU A 24 3.87 -10.03 45.93
N LYS A 25 4.04 -11.29 46.38
CA LYS A 25 4.59 -12.35 45.53
C LYS A 25 3.62 -12.73 44.40
N ALA A 26 2.32 -12.78 44.68
CA ALA A 26 1.30 -13.09 43.69
C ALA A 26 1.21 -11.98 42.62
N GLU A 27 1.23 -10.70 43.03
CA GLU A 27 1.24 -9.54 42.14
C GLU A 27 2.47 -9.55 41.23
N LYS A 28 3.67 -9.80 41.78
CA LYS A 28 4.90 -9.94 40.97
C LYS A 28 4.79 -11.07 39.96
N ASN A 29 4.23 -12.20 40.34
CA ASN A 29 4.03 -13.33 39.42
C ASN A 29 3.01 -13.00 38.33
N LEU A 30 1.92 -12.32 38.67
CA LEU A 30 0.92 -11.87 37.69
C LEU A 30 1.53 -10.88 36.69
N LEU A 31 2.33 -9.93 37.17
CA LEU A 31 3.01 -8.97 36.30
C LEU A 31 3.92 -9.68 35.29
N MET A 32 4.76 -10.61 35.75
CA MET A 32 5.63 -11.39 34.85
C MET A 32 4.84 -12.22 33.84
N LEU A 33 3.69 -12.77 34.23
CA LEU A 33 2.82 -13.52 33.31
C LEU A 33 2.20 -12.61 32.25
N CYS A 34 1.73 -11.42 32.63
CA CYS A 34 1.17 -10.45 31.69
C CYS A 34 2.23 -9.94 30.69
N GLU A 35 3.45 -9.66 31.16
CA GLU A 35 4.57 -9.27 30.28
C GLU A 35 4.93 -10.38 29.28
N GLU A 36 4.97 -11.64 29.75
CA GLU A 36 5.25 -12.79 28.88
C GLU A 36 4.11 -13.05 27.89
N GLU A 37 2.86 -12.91 28.31
CA GLU A 37 1.69 -13.00 27.44
C GLU A 37 1.76 -11.95 26.32
N GLN A 38 2.04 -10.69 26.65
CA GLN A 38 2.18 -9.63 25.66
C GLN A 38 3.32 -9.93 24.67
N ARG A 39 4.47 -10.36 25.18
CA ARG A 39 5.62 -10.74 24.33
C ARG A 39 5.28 -11.89 23.38
N GLN A 40 4.52 -12.88 23.83
CA GLN A 40 4.08 -13.99 22.98
C GLN A 40 3.05 -13.54 21.95
N GLN A 41 2.13 -12.66 22.34
CA GLN A 41 1.12 -12.09 21.45
C GLN A 41 1.76 -11.30 20.31
N GLU A 42 2.75 -10.45 20.62
CA GLU A 42 3.52 -9.69 19.61
C GLU A 42 4.21 -10.62 18.62
N LYS A 43 4.92 -11.65 19.10
CA LYS A 43 5.57 -12.66 18.25
C LYS A 43 4.57 -13.41 17.36
N LEU A 44 3.40 -13.75 17.89
CA LEU A 44 2.35 -14.41 17.11
C LEU A 44 1.88 -13.52 15.95
N TRP A 45 1.67 -12.23 16.22
CA TRP A 45 1.28 -11.28 15.17
C TRP A 45 2.35 -11.11 14.11
N GLU A 46 3.62 -11.05 14.49
CA GLU A 46 4.76 -11.00 13.55
C GLU A 46 4.81 -12.24 12.67
N LEU A 47 4.77 -13.43 13.26
CA LEU A 47 4.77 -14.71 12.54
C LEU A 47 3.57 -14.84 11.61
N LYS A 48 2.37 -14.47 12.06
CA LYS A 48 1.16 -14.49 11.23
C LYS A 48 1.29 -13.56 10.03
N ARG A 49 1.88 -12.37 10.23
CA ARG A 49 2.13 -11.41 9.15
C ARG A 49 3.14 -11.98 8.16
N GLU A 50 4.22 -12.60 8.62
CA GLU A 50 5.25 -13.19 7.77
C GLU A 50 4.69 -14.32 6.90
N ILE A 51 3.91 -15.23 7.48
CA ILE A 51 3.26 -16.32 6.74
C ILE A 51 2.35 -15.75 5.64
N LEU A 52 1.51 -14.76 5.95
CA LEU A 52 0.63 -14.15 4.96
C LEU A 52 1.39 -13.45 3.82
N LEU A 53 2.56 -12.88 4.11
CA LEU A 53 3.42 -12.29 3.10
C LEU A 53 4.03 -13.36 2.19
N GLN A 54 4.58 -14.42 2.78
CA GLN A 54 5.13 -15.55 2.02
C GLN A 54 4.09 -16.22 1.13
N GLU A 55 2.87 -16.44 1.62
CA GLU A 55 1.77 -16.99 0.81
C GLU A 55 1.41 -16.11 -0.38
N ARG A 56 1.43 -14.78 -0.20
CA ARG A 56 1.17 -13.82 -1.30
C ARG A 56 2.30 -13.83 -2.32
N GLU A 57 3.54 -13.84 -1.86
CA GLU A 57 4.72 -13.90 -2.72
C GLU A 57 4.75 -15.20 -3.53
N GLN A 58 4.43 -16.33 -2.91
CA GLN A 58 4.32 -17.61 -3.61
C GLN A 58 3.23 -17.56 -4.69
N LYS A 59 2.02 -17.07 -4.39
CA LYS A 59 0.94 -16.93 -5.38
C LYS A 59 1.32 -15.99 -6.54
N LEU A 60 2.08 -14.93 -6.24
CA LEU A 60 2.58 -14.01 -7.26
C LEU A 60 3.58 -14.71 -8.17
N ASN A 61 4.54 -15.44 -7.59
CA ASN A 61 5.54 -16.20 -8.34
C ASN A 61 4.88 -17.28 -9.21
N GLU A 62 3.92 -18.02 -8.68
CA GLU A 62 3.15 -19.02 -9.46
C GLU A 62 2.40 -18.38 -10.65
N THR A 63 1.92 -17.15 -10.49
CA THR A 63 1.26 -16.42 -11.57
C THR A 63 2.28 -15.91 -12.60
N LEU A 64 3.42 -15.43 -12.14
CA LEU A 64 4.53 -14.98 -12.99
C LEU A 64 5.06 -16.15 -13.83
N ASP A 65 5.27 -17.32 -13.23
CA ASP A 65 5.75 -18.51 -13.92
C ASP A 65 4.80 -18.95 -15.03
N LYS A 66 3.48 -18.90 -14.78
CA LYS A 66 2.46 -19.16 -15.81
C LYS A 66 2.52 -18.13 -16.95
N GLN A 67 2.73 -16.85 -16.63
CA GLN A 67 2.89 -15.81 -17.66
C GLN A 67 4.15 -16.05 -18.50
N ILE A 68 5.27 -16.41 -17.86
CA ILE A 68 6.52 -16.74 -18.55
C ILE A 68 6.32 -17.95 -19.46
N GLU A 69 5.68 -19.01 -18.99
CA GLU A 69 5.39 -20.21 -19.78
C GLU A 69 4.56 -19.89 -21.03
N VAL A 70 3.52 -19.05 -20.89
CA VAL A 70 2.66 -18.64 -22.01
C VAL A 70 3.39 -17.71 -22.99
N LEU A 71 4.21 -16.78 -22.49
CA LEU A 71 4.88 -15.78 -23.31
C LEU A 71 6.16 -16.30 -23.97
N SER A 72 6.85 -17.28 -23.37
CA SER A 72 8.14 -17.79 -23.86
C SER A 72 8.08 -18.29 -25.31
N PRO A 73 7.06 -19.06 -25.74
CA PRO A 73 6.92 -19.45 -27.15
C PRO A 73 6.69 -18.26 -28.08
N LEU A 74 5.99 -17.23 -27.61
CA LEU A 74 5.68 -16.04 -28.40
C LEU A 74 6.92 -15.22 -28.73
N VAL A 75 7.94 -15.21 -27.85
CA VAL A 75 9.21 -14.51 -28.08
C VAL A 75 9.87 -14.99 -29.37
N ALA A 76 9.99 -16.31 -29.55
CA ALA A 76 10.59 -16.89 -30.75
C ALA A 76 9.77 -16.57 -32.01
N VAL A 77 8.44 -16.60 -31.91
CA VAL A 77 7.54 -16.24 -33.02
C VAL A 77 7.68 -14.75 -33.38
N CYS A 78 7.76 -13.86 -32.39
CA CYS A 78 7.95 -12.43 -32.59
C CYS A 78 9.30 -12.11 -33.23
N GLU A 79 10.37 -12.81 -32.87
CA GLU A 79 11.67 -12.66 -33.52
C GLU A 79 11.63 -13.09 -34.99
N GLN A 80 11.03 -14.25 -35.28
CA GLN A 80 10.85 -14.71 -36.66
C GLN A 80 9.98 -13.74 -37.47
N PHE A 81 8.87 -13.30 -36.91
CA PHE A 81 7.98 -12.31 -37.53
C PHE A 81 8.71 -10.99 -37.81
N LYS A 82 9.56 -10.52 -36.89
CA LYS A 82 10.36 -9.31 -37.08
C LYS A 82 11.30 -9.43 -38.28
N GLU A 83 12.00 -10.56 -38.44
CA GLU A 83 12.89 -10.77 -39.58
C GLU A 83 12.10 -10.95 -40.89
N GLN A 84 10.97 -11.67 -40.87
CA GLN A 84 10.07 -11.77 -42.01
C GLN A 84 9.54 -10.39 -42.44
N TYR A 85 9.14 -9.56 -41.49
CA TYR A 85 8.65 -8.21 -41.76
C TYR A 85 9.74 -7.32 -42.35
N LYS A 86 10.97 -7.38 -41.83
CA LYS A 86 12.12 -6.67 -42.43
C LYS A 86 12.38 -7.11 -43.87
N SER A 87 12.37 -8.42 -44.13
CA SER A 87 12.58 -8.97 -45.47
C SER A 87 11.47 -8.53 -46.42
N PHE A 88 10.21 -8.58 -45.97
CA PHE A 88 9.06 -8.09 -46.73
C PHE A 88 9.16 -6.58 -47.02
N ALA A 89 9.48 -5.77 -46.02
CA ALA A 89 9.66 -4.33 -46.19
C ALA A 89 10.78 -4.01 -47.17
N ALA A 90 11.91 -4.72 -47.10
CA ALA A 90 13.03 -4.57 -48.04
C ALA A 90 12.63 -4.98 -49.47
N SER A 91 11.87 -6.08 -49.61
CA SER A 91 11.39 -6.57 -50.91
C SER A 91 10.38 -5.60 -51.54
N LEU A 92 9.47 -5.06 -50.72
CA LEU A 92 8.50 -4.05 -51.13
C LEU A 92 9.21 -2.75 -51.54
N ASP A 93 10.20 -2.32 -50.77
CA ASP A 93 11.00 -1.13 -51.08
C ASP A 93 11.81 -1.33 -52.36
N ALA A 94 12.46 -2.48 -52.55
CA ALA A 94 13.14 -2.81 -53.80
C ALA A 94 12.17 -2.79 -54.99
N THR A 95 10.99 -3.41 -54.83
CA THR A 95 9.94 -3.40 -55.87
C THR A 95 9.46 -1.99 -56.18
N ARG A 96 9.33 -1.11 -55.17
CA ARG A 96 8.97 0.30 -55.35
C ARG A 96 10.04 1.09 -56.11
N HIS A 97 11.32 0.78 -55.89
CA HIS A 97 12.44 1.43 -56.59
C HIS A 97 12.64 0.89 -58.01
N GLU A 98 12.37 -0.40 -58.23
CA GLU A 98 12.46 -1.05 -59.55
C GLU A 98 11.25 -0.77 -60.43
N LEU A 99 10.05 -0.61 -59.86
CA LEU A 99 8.88 -0.13 -60.58
C LEU A 99 9.02 1.38 -60.80
N PRO A 100 9.26 1.85 -62.04
CA PRO A 100 9.20 3.27 -62.30
C PRO A 100 7.75 3.71 -62.10
N ILE A 101 7.49 4.48 -61.04
CA ILE A 101 6.20 5.18 -60.85
C ILE A 101 5.96 6.18 -62.00
N LYS A 102 6.97 6.42 -62.85
CA LYS A 102 6.83 7.06 -64.15
C LYS A 102 6.30 6.04 -65.16
N ASN A 103 4.98 6.14 -65.43
CA ASN A 103 4.22 5.40 -66.46
C ASN A 103 3.47 4.14 -65.98
N ILE A 104 2.70 4.23 -64.89
CA ILE A 104 1.64 3.25 -64.65
C ILE A 104 0.65 3.34 -65.83
N HIS A 105 0.61 2.32 -66.67
CA HIS A 105 -0.42 2.18 -67.70
C HIS A 105 -1.75 1.91 -67.00
N VAL A 106 -2.61 2.92 -66.96
CA VAL A 106 -4.00 2.73 -66.54
C VAL A 106 -4.73 2.20 -67.77
N GLU A 107 -5.07 0.92 -67.76
CA GLU A 107 -5.84 0.28 -68.82
C GLU A 107 -7.24 0.93 -68.87
N GLY A 108 -7.58 1.59 -69.98
CA GLY A 108 -8.84 2.31 -70.17
C GLY A 108 -8.73 3.84 -70.06
N ASP A 109 -9.87 4.52 -69.96
CA ASP A 109 -9.90 5.99 -69.82
C ASP A 109 -9.39 6.41 -68.44
N LYS A 110 -8.24 7.09 -68.44
CA LYS A 110 -7.58 7.61 -67.24
C LYS A 110 -8.52 8.50 -66.41
N GLN A 111 -9.40 9.26 -67.06
CA GLN A 111 -10.31 10.15 -66.35
C GLN A 111 -11.35 9.36 -65.55
N ALA A 112 -11.96 8.34 -66.16
CA ALA A 112 -12.91 7.46 -65.49
C ALA A 112 -12.29 6.72 -64.29
N TYR A 113 -11.04 6.28 -64.41
CA TYR A 113 -10.32 5.66 -63.30
C TYR A 113 -10.06 6.64 -62.14
N LEU A 114 -9.65 7.87 -62.45
CA LEU A 114 -9.43 8.91 -61.43
C LEU A 114 -10.73 9.32 -60.74
N ASP A 115 -11.83 9.38 -61.50
CA ASP A 115 -13.15 9.70 -60.96
C ASP A 115 -13.64 8.58 -60.01
N GLU A 116 -13.42 7.31 -60.37
CA GLU A 116 -13.77 6.19 -59.50
C GLU A 116 -12.87 6.12 -58.26
N LEU A 117 -11.57 6.34 -58.41
CA LEU A 117 -10.64 6.43 -57.30
C LEU A 117 -11.03 7.56 -56.33
N GLY A 118 -11.44 8.71 -56.87
CA GLY A 118 -11.97 9.83 -56.09
C GLY A 118 -13.18 9.44 -55.27
N LYS A 119 -14.15 8.71 -55.84
CA LYS A 119 -15.32 8.21 -55.09
C LYS A 119 -14.92 7.26 -53.97
N GLN A 120 -14.04 6.29 -54.25
CA GLN A 120 -13.58 5.34 -53.24
C GLN A 120 -12.84 6.04 -52.10
N LEU A 121 -12.06 7.08 -52.42
CA LEU A 121 -11.36 7.88 -51.41
C LEU A 121 -12.35 8.63 -50.51
N THR A 122 -13.39 9.22 -51.09
CA THR A 122 -14.46 9.90 -50.34
C THR A 122 -15.19 8.94 -49.42
N ILE A 123 -15.58 7.76 -49.92
CA ILE A 123 -16.21 6.70 -49.10
C ILE A 123 -15.30 6.28 -47.95
N THR A 124 -13.99 6.11 -48.21
CA THR A 124 -13.02 5.74 -47.17
C THR A 124 -12.90 6.84 -46.12
N GLN A 125 -12.90 8.11 -46.53
CA GLN A 125 -12.84 9.25 -45.63
C GLN A 125 -14.10 9.36 -44.75
N GLU A 126 -15.27 9.11 -45.32
CA GLU A 126 -16.55 9.03 -44.59
C GLU A 126 -16.54 7.89 -43.57
N LEU A 127 -16.15 6.67 -43.98
CA LEU A 127 -16.02 5.51 -43.08
C LEU A 127 -14.99 5.76 -41.97
N LEU A 128 -13.86 6.39 -42.29
CA LEU A 128 -12.85 6.73 -41.29
C LEU A 128 -13.39 7.74 -40.27
N SER A 129 -14.22 8.69 -40.70
CA SER A 129 -14.87 9.64 -39.81
C SER A 129 -15.95 9.01 -38.92
N GLU A 130 -16.57 7.92 -39.38
CA GLU A 130 -17.54 7.13 -38.62
C GLU A 130 -16.85 6.20 -37.60
N VAL A 131 -15.73 5.58 -37.98
CA VAL A 131 -14.94 4.68 -37.12
C VAL A 131 -14.10 5.44 -36.10
N MET A 132 -13.62 6.63 -36.46
CA MET A 132 -12.88 7.54 -35.58
C MET A 132 -13.69 8.84 -35.40
N PRO A 133 -14.83 8.82 -34.68
CA PRO A 133 -15.51 10.05 -34.35
C PRO A 133 -14.51 10.91 -33.57
N ASN A 134 -14.48 12.22 -33.82
CA ASN A 134 -13.52 13.13 -33.19
C ASN A 134 -13.59 13.03 -31.64
N HIS A 135 -12.82 12.12 -31.04
CA HIS A 135 -12.77 11.85 -29.60
C HIS A 135 -12.15 13.00 -28.80
N SER A 136 -11.89 14.13 -29.44
CA SER A 136 -11.27 15.31 -28.85
C SER A 136 -12.09 15.86 -27.69
N GLU A 137 -13.41 15.77 -27.73
CA GLU A 137 -14.26 16.33 -26.66
C GLU A 137 -14.37 15.39 -25.46
N ASP A 138 -14.45 14.08 -25.70
CA ASP A 138 -14.55 13.06 -24.65
C ASP A 138 -13.21 12.88 -23.93
N GLY A 139 -12.10 12.92 -24.67
CA GLY A 139 -10.75 12.95 -24.10
C GLY A 139 -10.50 14.20 -23.26
N ALA A 140 -11.01 15.37 -23.67
CA ALA A 140 -10.89 16.60 -22.88
C ALA A 140 -11.70 16.53 -21.57
N LYS A 141 -12.91 15.97 -21.60
CA LYS A 141 -13.74 15.73 -20.41
C LYS A 141 -13.11 14.71 -19.45
N ALA A 142 -12.52 13.65 -19.97
CA ALA A 142 -11.79 12.66 -19.17
C ALA A 142 -10.54 13.29 -18.51
N LEU A 143 -9.80 14.13 -19.23
CA LEU A 143 -8.63 14.84 -18.70
C LEU A 143 -9.00 15.87 -17.63
N SER A 144 -10.13 16.59 -17.77
CA SER A 144 -10.59 17.51 -16.73
C SER A 144 -11.03 16.75 -15.47
N ALA A 145 -11.77 15.64 -15.62
CA ALA A 145 -12.16 14.80 -14.49
C ALA A 145 -10.94 14.20 -13.76
N LEU A 146 -9.90 13.80 -14.50
CA LEU A 146 -8.65 13.31 -13.92
C LEU A 146 -7.92 14.39 -13.12
N LYS A 147 -7.98 15.65 -13.59
CA LYS A 147 -7.39 16.79 -12.89
C LYS A 147 -8.12 17.09 -11.58
N GLU A 148 -9.45 17.09 -11.60
CA GLU A 148 -10.27 17.26 -10.39
C GLU A 148 -10.00 16.14 -9.37
N LEU A 149 -9.93 14.88 -9.82
CA LEU A 149 -9.61 13.75 -8.96
C LEU A 149 -8.23 13.90 -8.30
N LYS A 150 -7.24 14.39 -9.05
CA LYS A 150 -5.89 14.68 -8.53
C LYS A 150 -5.93 15.75 -7.44
N GLU A 151 -6.68 16.83 -7.64
CA GLU A 151 -6.82 17.91 -6.66
C GLU A 151 -7.49 17.41 -5.37
N VAL A 152 -8.58 16.65 -5.49
CA VAL A 152 -9.27 16.05 -4.33
C VAL A 152 -8.35 15.07 -3.58
N SER A 153 -7.60 14.25 -4.30
CA SER A 153 -6.63 13.32 -3.70
C SER A 153 -5.53 14.05 -2.92
N GLN A 154 -5.02 15.18 -3.44
CA GLN A 154 -4.03 15.99 -2.74
C GLN A 154 -4.61 16.63 -1.47
N GLN A 155 -5.84 17.15 -1.52
CA GLN A 155 -6.52 17.70 -0.35
C GLN A 155 -6.74 16.63 0.73
N LEU A 156 -7.19 15.43 0.34
CA LEU A 156 -7.37 14.31 1.25
C LEU A 156 -6.05 13.92 1.93
N ASN A 157 -4.96 13.82 1.16
CA ASN A 157 -3.66 13.46 1.70
C ASN A 157 -3.14 14.50 2.72
N GLN A 158 -3.31 15.79 2.42
CA GLN A 158 -2.98 16.86 3.38
C GLN A 158 -3.87 16.80 4.64
N GLY A 159 -5.16 16.52 4.48
CA GLY A 159 -6.08 16.30 5.60
C GLY A 159 -5.64 15.13 6.48
N LEU A 160 -5.25 14.00 5.87
CA LEU A 160 -4.76 12.82 6.58
C LEU A 160 -3.49 13.13 7.40
N GLN A 161 -2.54 13.85 6.81
CA GLN A 161 -1.30 14.25 7.50
C GLN A 161 -1.59 15.16 8.70
N ARG A 162 -2.54 16.09 8.57
CA ARG A 162 -2.98 16.93 9.69
C ARG A 162 -3.61 16.09 10.80
N CYS A 163 -4.60 15.25 10.47
CA CYS A 163 -5.25 14.36 11.43
C CYS A 163 -4.24 13.46 12.16
N PHE A 164 -3.25 12.91 11.45
CA PHE A 164 -2.21 12.10 12.05
C PHE A 164 -1.38 12.89 13.06
N THR A 165 -1.00 14.12 12.70
CA THR A 165 -0.26 15.04 13.60
C THR A 165 -1.09 15.38 14.83
N ASP A 166 -2.38 15.66 14.66
CA ASP A 166 -3.29 16.00 15.76
C ASP A 166 -3.47 14.83 16.73
N VAL A 167 -3.62 13.60 16.21
CA VAL A 167 -3.71 12.37 17.02
C VAL A 167 -2.41 12.13 17.79
N GLN A 168 -1.25 12.31 17.15
CA GLN A 168 0.05 12.19 17.83
C GLN A 168 0.21 13.22 18.95
N ASN A 169 -0.16 14.48 18.70
CA ASN A 169 -0.13 15.54 19.71
C ASN A 169 -1.07 15.22 20.87
N LEU A 170 -2.30 14.78 20.60
CA LEU A 170 -3.26 14.40 21.64
C LEU A 170 -2.74 13.24 22.48
N SER A 171 -2.18 12.21 21.84
CA SER A 171 -1.57 11.07 22.53
C SER A 171 -0.40 11.50 23.43
N PHE A 172 0.45 12.41 22.95
CA PHE A 172 1.54 12.99 23.75
C PHE A 172 1.00 13.75 24.97
N GLN A 173 -0.01 14.60 24.80
CA GLN A 173 -0.62 15.36 25.90
C GLN A 173 -1.27 14.43 26.93
N ALA A 174 -2.02 13.42 26.50
CA ALA A 174 -2.63 12.44 27.39
C ALA A 174 -1.57 11.66 28.17
N SER A 175 -0.50 11.23 27.51
CA SER A 175 0.62 10.52 28.17
C SER A 175 1.34 11.41 29.18
N LYS A 176 1.52 12.70 28.84
CA LYS A 176 2.10 13.70 29.74
C LYS A 176 1.19 13.94 30.95
N GLU A 177 -0.11 14.10 30.75
CA GLU A 177 -1.09 14.30 31.83
C GLU A 177 -1.10 13.11 32.80
N VAL A 178 -1.16 11.88 32.28
CA VAL A 178 -1.08 10.66 33.09
C VAL A 178 0.24 10.60 33.87
N SER A 179 1.36 10.94 33.23
CA SER A 179 2.68 10.95 33.89
C SER A 179 2.75 11.97 35.02
N LEU A 180 2.24 13.19 34.79
CA LEU A 180 2.19 14.25 35.81
C LEU A 180 1.24 13.89 36.95
N HIS A 181 0.10 13.28 36.65
CA HIS A 181 -0.84 12.82 37.66
C HIS A 181 -0.22 11.73 38.56
N ASN A 182 0.44 10.74 37.94
CA ASN A 182 1.15 9.69 38.68
C ASN A 182 2.28 10.26 39.54
N GLN A 183 3.04 11.24 39.02
CA GLN A 183 4.05 11.96 39.79
C GLN A 183 3.43 12.66 41.00
N TYR A 184 2.36 13.41 40.81
CA TYR A 184 1.65 14.12 41.88
C TYR A 184 1.20 13.16 42.98
N VAL A 185 0.55 12.05 42.63
CA VAL A 185 0.10 11.03 43.59
C VAL A 185 1.28 10.39 44.33
N CYS A 186 2.40 10.15 43.65
CA CYS A 186 3.61 9.61 44.27
C CYS A 186 4.23 10.59 45.28
N GLU A 187 4.34 11.86 44.90
CA GLU A 187 4.86 12.95 45.75
C GLU A 187 3.98 13.20 46.97
N GLU A 188 2.65 13.12 46.83
CA GLU A 188 1.69 13.25 47.93
C GLU A 188 1.80 12.09 48.94
N ASN A 189 1.95 10.86 48.45
CA ASN A 189 2.01 9.67 49.31
C ASN A 189 3.36 9.48 50.02
N HIS A 190 4.47 9.86 49.39
CA HIS A 190 5.83 9.54 49.89
C HIS A 190 6.65 10.78 50.31
N GLY A 191 6.16 11.98 50.00
CA GLY A 191 6.82 13.24 50.31
C GLY A 191 7.90 13.64 49.28
N VAL A 192 7.87 14.90 48.86
CA VAL A 192 8.69 15.46 47.77
C VAL A 192 10.20 15.22 47.95
N ASP A 193 10.72 15.28 49.18
CA ASP A 193 12.16 15.11 49.45
C ASP A 193 12.65 13.66 49.25
N VAL A 194 11.76 12.68 49.42
CA VAL A 194 12.07 11.26 49.17
C VAL A 194 12.03 10.99 47.68
N VAL A 195 10.99 11.46 46.99
CA VAL A 195 10.80 11.21 45.56
C VAL A 195 11.83 11.94 44.69
N LYS A 196 12.30 13.14 45.08
CA LYS A 196 13.43 13.83 44.41
C LYS A 196 14.69 12.97 44.31
N ARG A 197 14.96 12.13 45.32
CA ARG A 197 16.10 11.18 45.28
C ARG A 197 15.87 10.03 44.31
N TRP A 198 14.65 9.78 43.84
CA TRP A 198 14.37 8.76 42.82
C TRP A 198 14.43 9.33 41.41
N TYR A 199 14.06 10.60 41.23
CA TYR A 199 14.08 11.25 39.91
C TYR A 199 15.47 11.73 39.48
N PHE A 200 16.34 12.08 40.43
CA PHE A 200 17.58 12.82 40.13
C PHE A 200 18.87 12.19 40.70
N ASN A 201 18.81 10.96 41.22
CA ASN A 201 20.02 10.18 41.53
C ASN A 201 20.43 9.30 40.34
#